data_AF-A0A3D2W624-F1
#
_entry.id   AF-A0A3D2W624-F1
#
_cell.length_a   1.000
_cell.length_b   1.000
_cell.length_c   1.000
_cell.angle_alpha   90.00
_cell.angle_beta   90.00
_cell.angle_gamma   90.00
#
_symmetry.space_group_name_H-M   'P 1'
#
loop_
_entity.id
_entity.type
_entity.pdbx_description
1 polymer ?
#
loop_
_entity_poly.entity_id
_entity_poly.type
_entity_poly.pdbx_seq_one_letter_code
_entity_poly.pdbx_strand_id
1 'polypeptide(L)'
;LFPRSSLGFKYRLQLDNTAGIIDSDYWYADNEGHIMCKLINDSREGKTVSVSAGTAFVQGLFIPFGITEDDDAQTKRTGGIGSTTKTI
;
A
#
# COMPACT_ATOMS: atom_id res chain seq x y z
N LEU A 1 2.06 0.97 -4.80
CA LEU A 1 2.59 -0.36 -4.42
C LEU A 1 1.80 -1.44 -5.14
N PHE A 2 2.51 -2.42 -5.70
CA PHE A 2 1.93 -3.58 -6.37
C PHE A 2 2.55 -4.87 -5.83
N PRO A 3 1.83 -6.02 -5.86
CA PRO A 3 2.41 -7.30 -5.48
C PRO A 3 3.46 -7.74 -6.52
N ARG A 4 4.44 -8.54 -6.08
CA ARG A 4 5.34 -9.24 -7.01
C ARG A 4 4.61 -10.42 -7.62
N SER A 5 4.60 -10.49 -8.95
CA SER A 5 3.88 -11.55 -9.70
C SER A 5 4.25 -12.96 -9.21
N SER A 6 5.52 -13.24 -8.99
CA SER A 6 5.99 -14.57 -8.55
C SER A 6 5.31 -15.08 -7.27
N LEU A 7 5.09 -14.22 -6.27
CA LEU A 7 4.43 -14.59 -5.02
C LEU A 7 2.91 -14.71 -5.21
N GLY A 8 2.33 -13.84 -6.05
CA GLY A 8 0.93 -13.94 -6.46
C GLY A 8 0.62 -15.27 -7.15
N PHE A 9 1.47 -15.72 -8.09
CA PHE A 9 1.27 -17.01 -8.78
C PHE A 9 1.53 -18.22 -7.87
N LYS A 10 2.59 -18.19 -7.04
CA LYS A 10 2.98 -19.36 -6.23
C LYS A 10 2.11 -19.57 -4.99
N TYR A 11 1.67 -18.48 -4.37
CA TYR A 11 1.04 -18.49 -3.05
C TYR A 11 -0.32 -17.78 -3.02
N ARG A 12 -0.78 -17.19 -4.12
CA ARG A 12 -1.95 -16.28 -4.12
C ARG A 12 -1.76 -15.13 -3.12
N LEU A 13 -0.51 -14.68 -2.95
CA LEU A 13 -0.17 -13.54 -2.11
C LEU A 13 -0.63 -12.26 -2.79
N GLN A 14 -1.55 -11.52 -2.14
CA GLN A 14 -2.22 -10.35 -2.71
C GLN A 14 -2.12 -9.16 -1.76
N LEU A 15 -2.27 -7.94 -2.28
CA LEU A 15 -2.51 -6.76 -1.47
C LEU A 15 -4.00 -6.65 -1.16
N ASP A 16 -4.37 -6.49 0.11
CA ASP A 16 -5.78 -6.36 0.53
C ASP A 16 -6.45 -5.11 -0.05
N ASN A 17 -5.66 -4.06 -0.29
CA ASN A 17 -6.11 -2.82 -0.88
C ASN A 17 -5.89 -2.77 -2.41
N THR A 18 -5.59 -3.91 -3.05
CA THR A 18 -5.31 -4.07 -4.49
C THR A 18 -4.05 -3.35 -4.97
N ALA A 19 -4.00 -2.03 -4.81
CA ALA A 19 -2.84 -1.18 -5.07
C ALA A 19 -2.65 -0.22 -3.89
N GLY A 20 -1.43 -0.15 -3.34
CA GLY A 20 -1.11 0.84 -2.32
C GLY A 20 -0.86 2.21 -2.94
N ILE A 21 -1.75 3.16 -2.73
CA ILE A 21 -1.55 4.55 -3.15
C ILE A 21 -0.81 5.27 -2.02
N ILE A 22 0.34 5.87 -2.35
CA ILE A 22 1.20 6.58 -1.41
C ILE A 22 1.37 7.99 -1.97
N ASP A 23 0.80 8.97 -1.28
CA ASP A 23 0.85 10.37 -1.71
C ASP A 23 2.17 11.02 -1.30
N SER A 24 2.56 12.08 -2.02
CA SER A 24 3.85 12.74 -1.85
C SER A 24 4.02 13.39 -0.47
N ASP A 25 2.93 13.82 0.14
CA ASP A 25 2.90 14.45 1.47
C ASP A 25 2.95 13.45 2.63
N TYR A 26 2.83 12.14 2.34
CA TYR A 26 2.83 11.08 3.36
C TYR A 26 4.15 10.99 4.14
N TRP A 27 5.26 11.47 3.58
CA TRP A 27 6.54 11.55 4.27
C TRP A 27 6.47 12.31 5.61
N TYR A 28 5.56 13.27 5.74
CA TYR A 28 5.40 14.10 6.95
C TYR A 28 4.35 13.58 7.93
N ALA A 29 3.86 12.34 7.75
CA ALA A 29 2.91 11.71 8.66
C ALA A 29 3.54 11.40 10.03
N ASP A 30 2.70 11.14 11.04
CA ASP A 30 3.14 10.90 12.43
C ASP A 30 4.05 9.67 12.57
N ASN A 31 4.02 8.75 11.60
CA ASN A 31 4.89 7.57 11.51
C ASN A 31 6.11 7.78 10.60
N GLU A 32 6.49 9.03 10.32
CA GLU A 32 7.65 9.42 9.50
C GLU A 32 7.57 8.89 8.06
N GLY A 33 6.35 8.67 7.55
CA GLY A 33 6.15 8.14 6.20
C GLY A 33 6.50 6.67 6.05
N HIS A 34 6.54 5.89 7.14
CA HIS A 34 6.76 4.45 7.07
C HIS A 34 5.72 3.79 6.17
N ILE A 35 6.17 3.31 5.00
CA ILE A 35 5.35 2.62 4.02
C ILE A 35 5.00 1.24 4.55
N MET A 36 3.71 1.01 4.80
CA MET A 36 3.17 -0.28 5.17
C MET A 36 2.41 -0.89 4.00
N CYS A 37 2.40 -2.22 3.92
CA CYS A 37 1.55 -2.96 2.98
C CYS A 37 0.76 -4.03 3.74
N LYS A 38 -0.51 -4.18 3.37
CA LYS A 38 -1.39 -5.21 3.91
C LYS A 38 -1.50 -6.36 2.91
N LEU A 39 -1.02 -7.54 3.31
CA LEU A 39 -0.94 -8.71 2.44
C LEU A 39 -1.83 -9.84 2.97
N ILE A 40 -2.46 -10.55 2.06
CA ILE A 40 -3.18 -11.80 2.34
C ILE A 40 -2.56 -12.97 1.59
N ASN A 41 -2.30 -14.06 2.32
CA ASN A 41 -2.02 -15.36 1.74
C ASN A 41 -3.36 -16.10 1.55
N ASP A 42 -3.96 -15.97 0.36
CA ASP A 42 -5.22 -16.62 -0.01
C ASP A 42 -4.98 -17.95 -0.75
N SER A 43 -3.94 -18.70 -0.36
CA SER A 43 -3.64 -19.99 -0.97
C SER A 43 -4.77 -20.99 -0.75
N ARG A 44 -5.36 -21.50 -1.84
CA ARG A 44 -6.34 -22.60 -1.81
C ARG A 44 -5.69 -23.98 -1.72
N GLU A 45 -4.36 -24.02 -1.72
CA GLU A 45 -3.56 -25.25 -1.70
C GLU A 45 -2.88 -25.46 -0.33
N GLY A 46 -3.21 -24.64 0.68
CA GLY A 46 -2.62 -24.75 2.02
C GLY A 46 -1.14 -24.37 2.08
N LYS A 47 -0.62 -23.63 1.09
CA LYS A 47 0.79 -23.24 1.06
C LYS A 47 1.08 -22.13 2.07
N THR A 48 2.15 -22.31 2.84
CA THR A 48 2.71 -21.25 3.70
C THR A 48 3.73 -20.44 2.92
N VAL A 49 3.69 -19.11 3.06
CA VAL A 49 4.72 -18.20 2.55
C VAL A 49 5.61 -17.77 3.71
N SER A 50 6.93 -17.78 3.51
CA SER A 50 7.91 -17.22 4.44
C SER A 50 8.71 -16.13 3.75
N VAL A 51 8.84 -14.98 4.40
CA VAL A 51 9.53 -13.81 3.86
C VAL A 51 10.58 -13.39 4.89
N SER A 52 11.85 -13.68 4.59
CA SER A 52 12.96 -13.28 5.44
C SER A 52 13.30 -11.80 5.24
N ALA A 53 13.90 -11.16 6.25
CA ALA A 53 14.37 -9.78 6.16
C ALA A 53 15.28 -9.58 4.93
N GLY A 54 15.10 -8.45 4.24
CA GLY A 54 15.80 -8.13 2.98
C GLY A 54 15.21 -8.79 1.71
N THR A 55 14.26 -9.71 1.84
CA THR A 55 13.56 -10.28 0.68
C THR A 55 12.61 -9.24 0.08
N ALA A 56 12.67 -9.00 -1.23
CA ALA A 56 11.68 -8.16 -1.90
C ALA A 56 10.36 -8.92 -2.10
N PHE A 57 9.24 -8.39 -1.57
CA PHE A 57 7.90 -9.03 -1.64
C PHE A 57 6.78 -8.12 -2.19
N VAL A 58 7.03 -6.82 -2.33
CA VAL A 58 6.20 -5.83 -3.04
C VAL A 58 7.08 -4.99 -3.96
N GLN A 59 6.47 -4.25 -4.90
CA GLN A 59 7.17 -3.32 -5.80
C GLN A 59 6.51 -1.94 -5.78
N GLY A 60 7.33 -0.88 -5.78
CA GLY A 60 6.90 0.51 -5.87
C GLY A 60 7.03 1.02 -7.30
N LEU A 61 6.02 1.75 -7.78
CA LEU A 61 6.04 2.46 -9.06
C LEU A 61 5.82 3.94 -8.75
N PHE A 62 6.65 4.79 -9.33
CA PHE A 62 6.44 6.24 -9.35
C PHE A 62 5.76 6.60 -10.66
N ILE A 63 4.56 7.18 -10.57
CA ILE A 63 3.68 7.41 -11.71
C ILE A 63 3.22 8.87 -11.65
N PRO A 64 3.23 9.62 -12.77
CA PRO A 64 2.61 10.94 -12.80
C PRO A 64 1.09 10.81 -12.58
N PHE A 65 0.51 11.76 -11.84
CA PHE A 65 -0.93 11.84 -11.63
C PHE A 65 -1.41 13.28 -11.89
N GLY A 66 -2.70 13.43 -12.23
CA GLY A 66 -3.36 14.72 -12.34
C GLY A 66 -4.21 15.01 -11.11
N ILE A 67 -4.54 16.29 -10.91
CA ILE A 67 -5.51 16.76 -9.92
C ILE A 67 -6.78 17.24 -10.65
N THR A 68 -7.90 17.35 -9.93
CA THR A 68 -9.11 17.97 -10.48
C THR A 68 -8.96 19.49 -10.52
N GLU A 69 -9.71 20.17 -11.38
CA GLU A 69 -9.62 21.64 -11.53
C GLU A 69 -10.02 22.39 -10.24
N ASP A 70 -10.80 21.75 -9.38
CA ASP A 70 -11.38 22.26 -8.15
C ASP A 70 -10.71 21.70 -6.88
N ASP A 71 -9.50 21.15 -6.99
CA ASP A 71 -8.77 20.61 -5.83
C ASP A 71 -8.31 21.74 -4.88
N ASP A 72 -9.05 21.91 -3.77
CA ASP A 72 -8.77 22.86 -2.68
C ASP A 72 -8.57 22.13 -1.34
N ALA A 73 -7.85 21.00 -1.37
CA ALA A 73 -7.55 20.25 -0.15
C ALA A 73 -6.58 21.02 0.78
N GLN A 74 -7.14 21.69 1.80
CA GLN A 74 -6.38 22.47 2.80
C GLN A 74 -5.88 21.65 4.00
N THR A 75 -6.40 20.43 4.20
CA THR A 75 -6.07 19.58 5.35
C THR A 75 -4.76 18.83 5.17
N LYS A 76 -3.84 19.00 6.12
CA LYS A 76 -2.59 18.21 6.19
C LYS A 76 -2.90 16.77 6.60
N ARG A 77 -2.35 15.80 5.86
CA ARG A 77 -2.45 14.38 6.20
C ARG A 77 -1.63 14.05 7.45
N THR A 78 -2.26 13.38 8.42
CA THR A 78 -1.62 12.96 9.69
C THR A 78 -1.28 11.46 9.72
N GLY A 79 -1.88 10.64 8.86
CA GLY A 79 -1.64 9.18 8.85
C GLY A 79 -2.02 8.51 7.53
N GLY A 80 -1.82 7.19 7.44
CA GLY A 80 -2.05 6.42 6.20
C GLY A 80 -3.34 5.60 6.17
N ILE A 81 -3.63 4.81 7.20
CA ILE A 81 -4.78 3.87 7.20
C ILE A 81 -5.99 4.56 7.83
N GLY A 82 -7.04 4.82 7.02
CA GLY A 82 -8.31 5.35 7.51
C GLY A 82 -8.27 6.80 8.02
N SER A 83 -7.20 7.55 7.70
CA SER A 83 -6.94 8.90 8.22
C SER A 83 -7.82 9.99 7.58
N THR A 84 -8.51 9.69 6.49
CA THR A 84 -9.30 10.67 5.72
C THR A 84 -10.79 10.70 6.06
N THR A 85 -11.32 9.65 6.71
CA THR A 85 -12.73 9.57 7.08
C THR A 85 -12.91 9.71 8.59
N LYS A 86 -13.41 10.86 9.06
CA LYS A 86 -13.99 10.96 10.41
C LYS A 86 -15.28 10.13 10.40
N THR A 87 -15.37 9.17 11.30
CA THR A 87 -16.43 8.15 11.42
C THR A 87 -17.84 8.71 11.21
N ILE A 88 -18.69 7.98 10.47
CA ILE A 88 -20.15 8.17 10.42
C ILE A 88 -20.76 7.58 11.69
#